data_AF-A0AAR5P2Q1-F1
#
_entry.id   AF-A0AAR5P2Q1-F1
#
_cell.length_a   1.000
_cell.length_b   1.000
_cell.length_c   1.000
_cell.angle_alpha   90.00
_cell.angle_beta   90.00
_cell.angle_gamma   90.00
#
_symmetry.space_group_name_H-M   'P 1'
#
loop_
_entity.id
_entity.type
_entity.pdbx_description
1 polymer ?
#
loop_
_entity_poly.entity_id
_entity_poly.type
_entity_poly.pdbx_seq_one_letter_code
_entity_poly.pdbx_strand_id
1 'polypeptide(L)'
;MAKLDGISRKIVQSILSESLDKLAILRHINGWSTTDQTVVEYRTVEEQATAIKNDDVLPADSKDSVDLRDFQRDCSFIESTIQKTYEEILQGGSYNCLSKVTDIFRKLQSEEADLLRTTKAREQEYVELQDLFYEERLVFKGQTAEIMAKIGNLKDEIEDFRQEAASKSAYLASWQNSQLETAGYELSKKTELLVESIEDKRLELCKETRVHLETRTIFNEIEMDLQKQLKNWRIKYENDLQAIGNKIAHLQEAKDQQQEKTAQMIMKYIKRQEEIDCYQAHKVEQQKQRLEKDRKDRAATKIQAWWRGTMVRKGFGKYKKKEKRGKKKKK
;
A
#
# COMPACT_ATOMS: atom_id res chain seq x y z
N MET A 1 43.14 -111.55 -9.92
CA MET A 1 42.64 -112.94 -9.93
C MET A 1 43.01 -113.59 -8.61
N ALA A 2 42.04 -114.09 -7.85
CA ALA A 2 42.30 -114.88 -6.65
C ALA A 2 42.02 -116.36 -6.92
N LYS A 3 42.95 -117.23 -6.49
CA LYS A 3 42.88 -118.69 -6.60
C LYS A 3 43.21 -119.28 -5.24
N LEU A 4 42.42 -120.23 -4.77
CA LEU A 4 42.73 -120.95 -3.52
C LEU A 4 43.76 -122.05 -3.79
N ASP A 5 44.74 -122.11 -2.88
CA ASP A 5 45.69 -123.22 -2.77
C ASP A 5 44.97 -124.56 -2.49
N GLY A 6 45.61 -125.68 -2.84
CA GLY A 6 45.00 -127.00 -2.91
C GLY A 6 44.45 -127.53 -1.58
N ILE A 7 45.10 -127.19 -0.46
CA ILE A 7 44.64 -127.56 0.90
C ILE A 7 43.45 -126.67 1.28
N SER A 8 43.61 -125.35 1.18
CA SER A 8 42.58 -124.36 1.47
C SER A 8 41.29 -124.59 0.69
N ARG A 9 41.39 -125.05 -0.57
CA ARG A 9 40.23 -125.38 -1.40
C ARG A 9 39.38 -126.50 -0.81
N LYS A 10 39.97 -127.59 -0.34
CA LYS A 10 39.23 -128.71 0.27
C LYS A 10 38.56 -128.30 1.59
N ILE A 11 39.25 -127.52 2.40
CA ILE A 11 38.72 -126.99 3.66
C ILE A 11 37.51 -126.07 3.38
N VAL A 12 37.64 -125.13 2.45
CA VAL A 12 36.54 -124.24 2.06
C VAL A 12 35.39 -125.00 1.38
N GLN A 13 35.65 -126.04 0.58
CA GLN A 13 34.58 -126.90 0.04
C GLN A 13 33.82 -127.65 1.14
N SER A 14 34.50 -128.14 2.18
CA SER A 14 33.85 -128.77 3.34
C SER A 14 33.00 -127.79 4.13
N ILE A 15 33.48 -126.55 4.34
CA ILE A 15 32.75 -125.52 5.09
C ILE A 15 31.56 -124.97 4.27
N LEU A 16 31.71 -124.82 2.94
CA LEU A 16 30.63 -124.38 2.06
C LEU A 16 29.53 -125.44 1.88
N SER A 17 29.88 -126.73 1.85
CA SER A 17 28.86 -127.80 1.89
C SER A 17 28.16 -127.88 3.25
N GLU A 18 28.91 -127.86 4.36
CA GLU A 18 28.33 -127.87 5.71
C GLU A 18 27.44 -126.64 5.99
N SER A 19 27.72 -125.49 5.39
CA SER A 19 26.84 -124.31 5.48
C SER A 19 25.64 -124.37 4.52
N LEU A 20 25.76 -124.95 3.33
CA LEU A 20 24.63 -125.29 2.47
C LEU A 20 23.67 -126.26 3.17
N ASP A 21 24.18 -127.31 3.81
CA ASP A 21 23.39 -128.28 4.57
C ASP A 21 22.65 -127.60 5.74
N LYS A 22 23.32 -126.71 6.48
CA LYS A 22 22.70 -125.93 7.56
C LYS A 22 21.63 -124.95 7.05
N LEU A 23 21.84 -124.31 5.90
CA LEU A 23 20.85 -123.45 5.26
C LEU A 23 19.65 -124.26 4.75
N ALA A 24 19.88 -125.44 4.17
CA ALA A 24 18.81 -126.35 3.77
C ALA A 24 17.98 -126.85 4.98
N ILE A 25 18.63 -127.11 6.12
CA ILE A 25 17.93 -127.43 7.39
C ILE A 25 17.09 -126.24 7.87
N LEU A 26 17.63 -125.01 7.89
CA LEU A 26 16.88 -123.80 8.25
C LEU A 26 15.68 -123.56 7.31
N ARG A 27 15.87 -123.75 6.00
CA ARG A 27 14.80 -123.69 4.98
C ARG A 27 13.70 -124.71 5.25
N HIS A 28 14.05 -125.95 5.62
CA HIS A 28 13.09 -127.00 5.97
C HIS A 28 12.34 -126.75 7.27
N ILE A 29 12.96 -126.13 8.28
CA ILE A 29 12.31 -125.77 9.54
C ILE A 29 11.29 -124.64 9.33
N ASN A 30 11.61 -123.65 8.49
CA ASN A 30 10.77 -122.47 8.27
C ASN A 30 9.80 -122.59 7.06
N GLY A 31 9.86 -123.69 6.31
CA GLY A 31 8.92 -123.99 5.22
C GLY A 31 9.07 -123.09 3.97
N TRP A 32 10.23 -122.49 3.75
CA TRP A 32 10.44 -121.53 2.67
C TRP A 32 10.51 -122.19 1.28
N SER A 33 9.85 -121.58 0.29
CA SER A 33 9.90 -121.98 -1.12
C SER A 33 11.19 -121.53 -1.81
N THR A 34 11.71 -122.34 -2.74
CA THR A 34 12.85 -121.98 -3.59
C THR A 34 12.46 -120.90 -4.61
N THR A 35 12.52 -119.63 -4.21
CA THR A 35 12.40 -118.49 -5.13
C THR A 35 13.76 -118.23 -5.79
N ASP A 36 13.84 -118.44 -7.11
CA ASP A 36 14.97 -118.02 -7.93
C ASP A 36 15.09 -116.48 -7.91
N GLN A 37 15.92 -115.96 -7.00
CA GLN A 37 16.29 -114.55 -7.01
C GLN A 37 17.48 -114.33 -7.93
N THR A 38 17.32 -113.37 -8.83
CA THR A 38 18.30 -112.98 -9.85
C THR A 38 19.62 -112.52 -9.23
N VAL A 39 20.70 -112.62 -10.01
CA VAL A 39 22.01 -112.07 -9.64
C VAL A 39 21.86 -110.63 -9.16
N VAL A 40 22.52 -110.28 -8.05
CA VAL A 40 22.60 -108.89 -7.58
C VAL A 40 23.44 -108.10 -8.58
N GLU A 41 22.75 -107.36 -9.44
CA GLU A 41 23.32 -106.25 -10.20
C GLU A 41 23.29 -104.99 -9.33
N TYR A 42 24.41 -104.25 -9.35
CA TYR A 42 24.51 -102.96 -8.69
C TYR A 42 23.59 -101.95 -9.40
N ARG A 43 22.62 -101.43 -8.65
CA ARG A 43 21.81 -100.26 -9.04
C ARG A 43 22.30 -99.06 -8.27
N THR A 44 22.56 -97.96 -8.97
CA THR A 44 22.94 -96.69 -8.35
C THR A 44 21.82 -96.15 -7.47
N VAL A 45 22.17 -95.29 -6.51
CA VAL A 45 21.23 -94.57 -5.65
C VAL A 45 20.13 -93.87 -6.45
N GLU A 46 20.48 -93.27 -7.60
CA GLU A 46 19.56 -92.49 -8.43
C GLU A 46 18.51 -93.39 -9.12
N GLU A 47 18.90 -94.61 -9.52
CA GLU A 47 17.99 -95.64 -10.03
C GLU A 47 17.07 -96.21 -8.94
N GLN A 48 17.55 -96.30 -7.69
CA GLN A 48 16.74 -96.71 -6.55
C GLN A 48 15.71 -95.62 -6.16
N ALA A 49 16.15 -94.35 -6.10
CA ALA A 49 15.29 -93.21 -5.80
C ALA A 49 14.25 -92.91 -6.89
N THR A 50 14.51 -93.31 -8.14
CA THR A 50 13.51 -93.24 -9.24
C THR A 50 12.58 -94.45 -9.27
N ALA A 51 13.03 -95.64 -8.84
CA ALA A 51 12.15 -96.79 -8.65
C ALA A 51 11.08 -96.53 -7.57
N ILE A 52 11.50 -96.02 -6.40
CA ILE A 52 10.60 -95.74 -5.25
C ILE A 52 9.50 -94.73 -5.61
N LYS A 53 9.76 -93.78 -6.53
CA LYS A 53 8.76 -92.81 -7.00
C LYS A 53 7.62 -93.39 -7.86
N ASN A 54 7.67 -94.67 -8.21
CA ASN A 54 6.59 -95.33 -8.97
C ASN A 54 5.65 -96.18 -8.09
N ASP A 55 6.07 -96.57 -6.89
CA ASP A 55 5.22 -97.20 -5.88
C ASP A 55 4.74 -96.15 -4.87
N ASP A 56 3.68 -95.43 -5.22
CA ASP A 56 3.11 -94.31 -4.44
C ASP A 56 2.28 -94.80 -3.23
N VAL A 57 2.85 -95.75 -2.47
CA VAL A 57 2.26 -96.39 -1.30
C VAL A 57 3.27 -96.37 -0.15
N LEU A 58 3.09 -95.40 0.76
CA LEU A 58 3.77 -95.36 2.06
C LEU A 58 3.55 -96.69 2.81
N PRO A 59 4.61 -97.46 3.16
CA PRO A 59 4.44 -98.67 3.95
C PRO A 59 3.87 -98.34 5.33
N ALA A 60 2.72 -98.92 5.67
CA ALA A 60 2.17 -98.84 7.01
C ALA A 60 3.07 -99.60 8.00
N ASP A 61 3.24 -99.07 9.22
CA ASP A 61 4.12 -99.61 10.26
C ASP A 61 3.60 -100.96 10.81
N SER A 62 3.84 -102.05 10.07
CA SER A 62 3.56 -103.43 10.47
C SER A 62 4.86 -104.26 10.47
N LYS A 63 5.86 -103.75 11.22
CA LYS A 63 7.25 -104.24 11.33
C LYS A 63 7.39 -105.76 11.24
N ASP A 64 6.68 -106.47 12.12
CA ASP A 64 6.78 -107.92 12.30
C ASP A 64 6.52 -108.75 11.03
N SER A 65 5.81 -108.18 10.04
CA SER A 65 5.48 -108.85 8.77
C SER A 65 6.48 -108.62 7.64
N VAL A 66 7.33 -107.60 7.76
CA VAL A 66 8.37 -107.24 6.79
C VAL A 66 9.62 -108.08 7.05
N ASP A 67 10.10 -108.07 8.30
CA ASP A 67 11.29 -108.78 8.75
C ASP A 67 11.33 -110.25 8.29
N LEU A 68 10.22 -110.99 8.41
CA LEU A 68 10.20 -112.41 8.06
C LEU A 68 10.31 -112.68 6.55
N ARG A 69 9.79 -111.77 5.71
CA ARG A 69 9.87 -111.90 4.24
C ARG A 69 11.24 -111.49 3.71
N ASP A 70 11.82 -110.43 4.26
CA ASP A 70 13.13 -109.97 3.85
C ASP A 70 14.23 -110.88 4.41
N PHE A 71 14.08 -111.43 5.63
CA PHE A 71 14.93 -112.51 6.12
C PHE A 71 14.83 -113.80 5.26
N GLN A 72 13.64 -114.15 4.74
CA GLN A 72 13.51 -115.25 3.77
C GLN A 72 14.26 -114.95 2.47
N ARG A 73 14.12 -113.73 1.92
CA ARG A 73 14.83 -113.27 0.70
C ARG A 73 16.34 -113.32 0.90
N ASP A 74 16.83 -112.78 2.02
CA ASP A 74 18.25 -112.77 2.37
C ASP A 74 18.79 -114.20 2.53
N CYS A 75 18.05 -115.09 3.19
CA CYS A 75 18.45 -116.50 3.30
C CYS A 75 18.49 -117.21 1.93
N SER A 76 17.51 -116.99 1.05
CA SER A 76 17.53 -117.55 -0.32
C SER A 76 18.63 -116.93 -1.19
N PHE A 77 18.95 -115.64 -1.02
CA PHE A 77 20.05 -114.98 -1.71
C PHE A 77 21.42 -115.48 -1.22
N ILE A 78 21.59 -115.67 0.09
CA ILE A 78 22.78 -116.25 0.71
C ILE A 78 22.95 -117.71 0.28
N GLU A 79 21.88 -118.52 0.27
CA GLU A 79 21.92 -119.89 -0.27
C GLU A 79 22.32 -119.89 -1.75
N SER A 80 21.72 -119.04 -2.58
CA SER A 80 22.02 -118.95 -4.02
C SER A 80 23.46 -118.49 -4.30
N THR A 81 24.01 -117.57 -3.51
CA THR A 81 25.40 -117.10 -3.68
C THR A 81 26.43 -118.07 -3.09
N ILE A 82 26.13 -118.74 -1.98
CA ILE A 82 26.94 -119.85 -1.46
C ILE A 82 26.97 -121.01 -2.47
N GLN A 83 25.83 -121.37 -3.07
CA GLN A 83 25.80 -122.44 -4.06
C GLN A 83 26.56 -122.07 -5.35
N LYS A 84 26.33 -120.88 -5.92
CA LYS A 84 27.08 -120.41 -7.11
C LYS A 84 28.59 -120.34 -6.86
N THR A 85 29.01 -119.99 -5.64
CA THR A 85 30.45 -119.92 -5.28
C THR A 85 31.05 -121.28 -4.95
N TYR A 86 30.28 -122.20 -4.36
CA TYR A 86 30.63 -123.62 -4.26
C TYR A 86 30.87 -124.23 -5.64
N GLU A 87 30.00 -123.95 -6.62
CA GLU A 87 30.13 -124.36 -8.03
C GLU A 87 31.36 -123.73 -8.72
N GLU A 88 31.62 -122.43 -8.58
CA GLU A 88 32.85 -121.79 -9.11
C GLU A 88 34.14 -122.41 -8.52
N ILE A 89 34.12 -122.78 -7.23
CA ILE A 89 35.26 -123.41 -6.54
C ILE A 89 35.43 -124.87 -7.00
N LEU A 90 34.34 -125.58 -7.28
CA LEU A 90 34.33 -126.94 -7.83
C LEU A 90 34.89 -126.99 -9.26
N GLN A 91 34.44 -126.10 -10.14
CA GLN A 91 34.78 -126.11 -11.56
C GLN A 91 36.10 -125.41 -11.89
N GLY A 92 36.42 -124.29 -11.21
CA GLY A 92 37.57 -123.44 -11.54
C GLY A 92 38.51 -123.10 -10.37
N GLY A 93 38.12 -123.34 -9.12
CA GLY A 93 38.92 -122.99 -7.94
C GLY A 93 39.07 -121.48 -7.71
N SER A 94 38.08 -120.69 -8.14
CA SER A 94 38.01 -119.24 -7.98
C SER A 94 36.67 -118.85 -7.33
N TYR A 95 36.54 -117.60 -6.88
CA TYR A 95 35.39 -117.10 -6.10
C TYR A 95 34.93 -115.72 -6.60
N ASN A 96 34.94 -115.52 -7.91
CA ASN A 96 34.70 -114.21 -8.52
C ASN A 96 33.24 -113.75 -8.35
N CYS A 97 32.29 -114.68 -8.25
CA CYS A 97 30.91 -114.37 -7.88
C CYS A 97 30.86 -113.71 -6.49
N LEU A 98 31.50 -114.31 -5.47
CA LEU A 98 31.55 -113.74 -4.12
C LEU A 98 32.27 -112.40 -4.10
N SER A 99 33.43 -112.28 -4.79
CA SER A 99 34.15 -111.01 -4.87
C SER A 99 33.25 -109.91 -5.42
N LYS A 100 32.67 -110.11 -6.62
CA LYS A 100 31.76 -109.13 -7.24
C LYS A 100 30.60 -108.74 -6.32
N VAL A 101 29.94 -109.72 -5.68
CA VAL A 101 28.85 -109.44 -4.74
C VAL A 101 29.35 -108.60 -3.55
N THR A 102 30.46 -108.97 -2.91
CA THR A 102 31.02 -108.18 -1.79
C THR A 102 31.55 -106.81 -2.21
N ASP A 103 32.04 -106.67 -3.44
CA ASP A 103 32.50 -105.39 -4.00
C ASP A 103 31.31 -104.47 -4.35
N ILE A 104 30.17 -105.03 -4.75
CA ILE A 104 28.89 -104.33 -4.93
C ILE A 104 28.32 -103.88 -3.58
N PHE A 105 28.24 -104.77 -2.58
CA PHE A 105 27.77 -104.40 -1.24
C PHE A 105 28.67 -103.34 -0.59
N ARG A 106 30.00 -103.41 -0.77
CA ARG A 106 30.93 -102.40 -0.22
C ARG A 106 30.75 -101.02 -0.87
N LYS A 107 30.38 -100.97 -2.16
CA LYS A 107 29.98 -99.72 -2.83
C LYS A 107 28.67 -99.19 -2.27
N LEU A 108 27.64 -100.02 -2.22
CA LEU A 108 26.32 -99.66 -1.69
C LEU A 108 26.42 -99.09 -0.27
N GLN A 109 27.17 -99.74 0.62
CA GLN A 109 27.42 -99.27 1.99
C GLN A 109 28.22 -97.95 2.05
N SER A 110 29.14 -97.71 1.11
CA SER A 110 29.85 -96.42 1.01
C SER A 110 28.92 -95.31 0.55
N GLU A 111 28.12 -95.57 -0.48
CA GLU A 111 27.14 -94.62 -1.04
C GLU A 111 26.04 -94.30 -0.01
N GLU A 112 25.54 -95.29 0.72
CA GLU A 112 24.62 -95.11 1.85
C GLU A 112 25.25 -94.25 2.96
N ALA A 113 26.50 -94.51 3.35
CA ALA A 113 27.20 -93.71 4.34
C ALA A 113 27.42 -92.26 3.89
N ASP A 114 27.77 -92.04 2.61
CA ASP A 114 27.96 -90.70 2.04
C ASP A 114 26.62 -89.95 1.86
N LEU A 115 25.51 -90.64 1.57
CA LEU A 115 24.16 -90.08 1.62
C LEU A 115 23.77 -89.68 3.05
N LEU A 116 23.94 -90.57 4.03
CA LEU A 116 23.64 -90.29 5.44
C LEU A 116 24.51 -89.14 6.00
N ARG A 117 25.71 -88.95 5.44
CA ARG A 117 26.59 -87.82 5.78
C ARG A 117 26.14 -86.52 5.11
N THR A 118 25.83 -86.53 3.82
CA THR A 118 25.42 -85.33 3.08
C THR A 118 24.00 -84.87 3.40
N THR A 119 23.09 -85.78 3.77
CA THR A 119 21.76 -85.42 4.30
C THR A 119 21.87 -84.74 5.66
N LYS A 120 22.62 -85.30 6.60
CA LYS A 120 22.87 -84.66 7.92
C LYS A 120 23.55 -83.30 7.80
N ALA A 121 24.51 -83.14 6.87
CA ALA A 121 25.12 -81.85 6.61
C ALA A 121 24.08 -80.81 6.10
N ARG A 122 23.23 -81.19 5.14
CA ARG A 122 22.15 -80.32 4.64
C ARG A 122 21.07 -80.01 5.68
N GLU A 123 20.81 -80.95 6.59
CA GLU A 123 19.88 -80.75 7.72
C GLU A 123 20.46 -79.74 8.71
N GLN A 124 21.77 -79.80 9.00
CA GLN A 124 22.48 -78.79 9.80
C GLN A 124 22.48 -77.42 9.10
N GLU A 125 22.85 -77.36 7.81
CA GLU A 125 22.78 -76.13 6.99
C GLU A 125 21.37 -75.52 6.99
N TYR A 126 20.31 -76.35 6.94
CA TYR A 126 18.92 -75.88 6.97
C TYR A 126 18.53 -75.29 8.34
N VAL A 127 18.94 -75.92 9.44
CA VAL A 127 18.68 -75.39 10.80
C VAL A 127 19.45 -74.09 11.02
N GLU A 128 20.73 -74.03 10.66
CA GLU A 128 21.54 -72.80 10.73
C GLU A 128 20.92 -71.64 9.92
N LEU A 129 20.42 -71.93 8.72
CA LEU A 129 19.76 -70.95 7.87
C LEU A 129 18.38 -70.53 8.41
N GLN A 130 17.64 -71.44 9.06
CA GLN A 130 16.37 -71.16 9.71
C GLN A 130 16.54 -70.25 10.94
N ASP A 131 17.56 -70.51 11.77
CA ASP A 131 17.89 -69.69 12.93
C ASP A 131 18.37 -68.30 12.50
N LEU A 132 19.27 -68.21 11.51
CA LEU A 132 19.70 -66.94 10.91
C LEU A 132 18.50 -66.10 10.42
N PHE A 133 17.56 -66.73 9.70
CA PHE A 133 16.35 -66.05 9.21
C PHE A 133 15.41 -65.64 10.36
N TYR A 134 15.37 -66.39 11.47
CA TYR A 134 14.61 -66.00 12.65
C TYR A 134 15.23 -64.77 13.34
N GLU A 135 16.55 -64.74 13.51
CA GLU A 135 17.29 -63.61 14.07
C GLU A 135 17.15 -62.34 13.21
N GLU A 136 17.38 -62.43 11.91
CA GLU A 136 17.26 -61.29 10.98
C GLU A 136 15.84 -60.72 11.00
N ARG A 137 14.82 -61.58 10.97
CA ARG A 137 13.41 -61.19 11.11
C ARG A 137 13.09 -60.56 12.47
N LEU A 138 13.79 -60.94 13.54
CA LEU A 138 13.63 -60.32 14.86
C LEU A 138 14.26 -58.92 14.89
N VAL A 139 15.45 -58.74 14.30
CA VAL A 139 16.13 -57.45 14.13
C VAL A 139 15.27 -56.49 13.31
N PHE A 140 14.75 -56.90 12.14
CA PHE A 140 13.88 -56.05 11.33
C PHE A 140 12.58 -55.64 12.06
N LYS A 141 12.00 -56.52 12.88
CA LYS A 141 10.85 -56.16 13.73
C LYS A 141 11.23 -55.12 14.78
N GLY A 142 12.39 -55.26 15.42
CA GLY A 142 12.91 -54.28 16.38
C GLY A 142 13.13 -52.90 15.73
N GLN A 143 13.82 -52.85 14.59
CA GLN A 143 14.03 -51.63 13.80
C GLN A 143 12.71 -50.99 13.36
N THR A 144 11.74 -51.80 12.92
CA THR A 144 10.40 -51.30 12.53
C THR A 144 9.69 -50.65 13.72
N ALA A 145 9.74 -51.26 14.91
CA ALA A 145 9.16 -50.70 16.12
C ALA A 145 9.86 -49.41 16.57
N GLU A 146 11.19 -49.35 16.49
CA GLU A 146 11.98 -48.16 16.82
C GLU A 146 11.67 -46.98 15.86
N ILE A 147 11.60 -47.26 14.55
CA ILE A 147 11.20 -46.27 13.53
C ILE A 147 9.76 -45.80 13.78
N MET A 148 8.84 -46.70 14.11
CA MET A 148 7.45 -46.35 14.38
C MET A 148 7.29 -45.50 15.66
N ALA A 149 8.10 -45.75 16.69
CA ALA A 149 8.18 -44.90 17.88
C ALA A 149 8.74 -43.50 17.55
N LYS A 150 9.80 -43.41 16.74
CA LYS A 150 10.34 -42.13 16.25
C LYS A 150 9.31 -41.35 15.43
N ILE A 151 8.54 -42.02 14.57
CA ILE A 151 7.43 -41.41 13.81
C ILE A 151 6.33 -40.91 14.76
N GLY A 152 6.02 -41.63 15.84
CA GLY A 152 5.11 -41.17 16.90
C GLY A 152 5.59 -39.86 17.53
N ASN A 153 6.79 -39.88 18.11
CA ASN A 153 7.37 -38.71 18.77
C ASN A 153 7.42 -37.47 17.85
N LEU A 154 7.88 -37.63 16.60
CA LEU A 154 7.95 -36.54 15.62
C LEU A 154 6.57 -36.01 15.21
N LYS A 155 5.55 -36.88 15.15
CA LYS A 155 4.17 -36.48 14.85
C LYS A 155 3.59 -35.66 16.00
N ASP A 156 3.81 -36.09 17.24
CA ASP A 156 3.31 -35.41 18.42
C ASP A 156 4.02 -34.05 18.61
N GLU A 157 5.34 -33.99 18.40
CA GLU A 157 6.12 -32.73 18.34
C GLU A 157 5.60 -31.75 17.26
N ILE A 158 5.26 -32.25 16.06
CA ILE A 158 4.66 -31.43 14.99
C ILE A 158 3.27 -30.88 15.40
N GLU A 159 2.48 -31.65 16.15
CA GLU A 159 1.15 -31.24 16.58
C GLU A 159 1.19 -30.26 17.76
N ASP A 160 2.14 -30.43 18.69
CA ASP A 160 2.45 -29.44 19.72
C ASP A 160 2.88 -28.10 19.10
N PHE A 161 3.81 -28.12 18.13
CA PHE A 161 4.21 -26.91 17.39
C PHE A 161 3.04 -26.24 16.64
N ARG A 162 2.07 -27.01 16.13
CA ARG A 162 0.86 -26.46 15.50
C ARG A 162 -0.07 -25.79 16.51
N GLN A 163 -0.29 -26.41 17.67
CA GLN A 163 -1.12 -25.83 18.73
C GLN A 163 -0.46 -24.59 19.34
N GLU A 164 0.86 -24.60 19.50
CA GLU A 164 1.63 -23.44 19.94
C GLU A 164 1.59 -22.30 18.90
N ALA A 165 1.74 -22.61 17.60
CA ALA A 165 1.63 -21.62 16.52
C ALA A 165 0.21 -21.03 16.41
N ALA A 166 -0.83 -21.87 16.53
CA ALA A 166 -2.22 -21.43 16.48
C ALA A 166 -2.59 -20.52 17.67
N SER A 167 -2.18 -20.89 18.89
CA SER A 167 -2.42 -20.08 20.10
C SER A 167 -1.62 -18.77 20.07
N LYS A 168 -0.35 -18.78 19.65
CA LYS A 168 0.45 -17.57 19.39
C LYS A 168 -0.21 -16.66 18.34
N SER A 169 -0.72 -17.23 17.25
CA SER A 169 -1.40 -16.48 16.18
C SER A 169 -2.69 -15.82 16.67
N ALA A 170 -3.54 -16.56 17.40
CA ALA A 170 -4.77 -16.04 17.99
C ALA A 170 -4.50 -14.94 19.04
N TYR A 171 -3.45 -15.10 19.86
CA TYR A 171 -3.01 -14.07 20.80
C TYR A 171 -2.53 -12.81 20.08
N LEU A 172 -1.67 -12.93 19.07
CA LEU A 172 -1.16 -11.80 18.29
C LEU A 172 -2.28 -11.05 17.56
N ALA A 173 -3.25 -11.76 16.97
CA ALA A 173 -4.41 -11.15 16.34
C ALA A 173 -5.28 -10.38 17.36
N SER A 174 -5.53 -10.98 18.53
CA SER A 174 -6.31 -10.34 19.62
C SER A 174 -5.61 -9.10 20.18
N TRP A 175 -4.28 -9.18 20.37
CA TRP A 175 -3.44 -8.07 20.80
C TRP A 175 -3.40 -6.94 19.77
N GLN A 176 -3.20 -7.27 18.49
CA GLN A 176 -3.21 -6.30 17.40
C GLN A 176 -4.57 -5.60 17.28
N ASN A 177 -5.68 -6.34 17.41
CA ASN A 177 -7.02 -5.75 17.41
C ASN A 177 -7.21 -4.79 18.60
N SER A 178 -6.79 -5.19 19.80
CA SER A 178 -6.85 -4.34 21.00
C SER A 178 -6.03 -3.05 20.85
N GLN A 179 -4.86 -3.12 20.20
CA GLN A 179 -4.04 -1.94 19.88
C GLN A 179 -4.71 -1.03 18.84
N LEU A 180 -5.33 -1.60 17.80
CA LEU A 180 -6.06 -0.84 16.78
C LEU A 180 -7.31 -0.16 17.36
N GLU A 181 -8.06 -0.84 18.23
CA GLU A 181 -9.21 -0.26 18.94
C GLU A 181 -8.78 0.88 19.87
N THR A 182 -7.70 0.70 20.63
CA THR A 182 -7.14 1.73 21.53
C THR A 182 -6.68 2.97 20.74
N ALA A 183 -5.91 2.76 19.66
CA ALA A 183 -5.43 3.83 18.79
C ALA A 183 -6.58 4.54 18.05
N GLY A 184 -7.60 3.79 17.63
CA GLY A 184 -8.81 4.31 17.00
C GLY A 184 -9.64 5.18 17.96
N TYR A 185 -9.81 4.74 19.20
CA TYR A 185 -10.46 5.52 20.25
C TYR A 185 -9.69 6.80 20.60
N GLU A 186 -8.37 6.70 20.77
CA GLU A 186 -7.51 7.87 20.97
C GLU A 186 -7.60 8.88 19.82
N LEU A 187 -7.60 8.40 18.57
CA LEU A 187 -7.75 9.25 17.39
C LEU A 187 -9.13 9.90 17.35
N SER A 188 -10.20 9.13 17.56
CA SER A 188 -11.59 9.62 17.58
C SER A 188 -11.75 10.74 18.61
N LYS A 189 -11.26 10.54 19.84
CA LYS A 189 -11.30 11.54 20.92
C LYS A 189 -10.48 12.80 20.58
N LYS A 190 -9.32 12.65 19.92
CA LYS A 190 -8.51 13.78 19.45
C LYS A 190 -9.21 14.56 18.33
N THR A 191 -9.92 13.88 17.42
CA THR A 191 -10.70 14.55 16.38
C THR A 191 -11.96 15.23 16.91
N GLU A 192 -12.63 14.64 17.91
CA GLU A 192 -13.80 15.21 18.58
C GLU A 192 -13.47 16.56 19.24
N LEU A 193 -12.42 16.59 20.08
CA LEU A 193 -11.90 17.83 20.70
C LEU A 193 -11.46 18.90 19.68
N LEU A 194 -10.96 18.48 18.51
CA LEU A 194 -10.62 19.40 17.41
C LEU A 194 -11.87 19.93 16.70
N VAL A 195 -12.92 19.13 16.56
CA VAL A 195 -14.22 19.56 15.99
C VAL A 195 -14.90 20.56 16.93
N GLU A 196 -14.98 20.26 18.24
CA GLU A 196 -15.53 21.20 19.25
C GLU A 196 -14.81 22.55 19.19
N SER A 197 -13.46 22.54 19.17
CA SER A 197 -12.63 23.74 19.04
C SER A 197 -12.89 24.51 17.73
N ILE A 198 -13.10 23.81 16.61
CA ILE A 198 -13.47 24.44 15.33
C ILE A 198 -14.86 25.07 15.40
N GLU A 199 -15.82 24.45 16.09
CA GLU A 199 -17.18 24.98 16.24
C GLU A 199 -17.24 26.19 17.18
N ASP A 200 -16.49 26.20 18.28
CA ASP A 200 -16.28 27.38 19.13
C ASP A 200 -15.68 28.55 18.34
N LYS A 201 -14.62 28.30 17.55
CA LYS A 201 -13.99 29.35 16.72
C LYS A 201 -14.92 29.84 15.60
N ARG A 202 -15.78 28.98 15.03
CA ARG A 202 -16.84 29.40 14.11
C ARG A 202 -17.87 30.29 14.81
N LEU A 203 -18.28 29.94 16.02
CA LEU A 203 -19.24 30.72 16.81
C LEU A 203 -18.67 32.09 17.22
N GLU A 204 -17.39 32.17 17.57
CA GLU A 204 -16.66 33.43 17.75
C GLU A 204 -16.65 34.27 16.47
N LEU A 205 -16.30 33.69 15.32
CA LEU A 205 -16.26 34.39 14.04
C LEU A 205 -17.65 34.91 13.61
N CYS A 206 -18.72 34.17 13.89
CA CYS A 206 -20.10 34.64 13.68
C CYS A 206 -20.47 35.82 14.59
N LYS A 207 -20.03 35.83 15.85
CA LYS A 207 -20.22 36.97 16.77
C LYS A 207 -19.48 38.21 16.26
N GLU A 208 -18.21 38.05 15.90
CA GLU A 208 -17.36 39.13 15.37
C GLU A 208 -17.93 39.71 14.07
N THR A 209 -18.37 38.85 13.14
CA THR A 209 -19.01 39.25 11.88
C THR A 209 -20.26 40.10 12.12
N ARG A 210 -21.05 39.79 13.16
CA ARG A 210 -22.22 40.59 13.54
C ARG A 210 -21.82 41.94 14.14
N VAL A 211 -20.88 41.97 15.09
CA VAL A 211 -20.39 43.21 15.72
C VAL A 211 -19.76 44.14 14.68
N HIS A 212 -19.01 43.60 13.71
CA HIS A 212 -18.47 44.35 12.59
C HIS A 212 -19.56 44.91 11.67
N LEU A 213 -20.65 44.17 11.42
CA LEU A 213 -21.80 44.65 10.65
C LEU A 213 -22.53 45.79 11.38
N GLU A 214 -22.81 45.64 12.68
CA GLU A 214 -23.44 46.65 13.54
C GLU A 214 -22.58 47.93 13.60
N THR A 215 -21.26 47.77 13.77
CA THR A 215 -20.28 48.86 13.73
C THR A 215 -20.29 49.57 12.37
N ARG A 216 -20.36 48.82 11.26
CA ARG A 216 -20.44 49.39 9.91
C ARG A 216 -21.75 50.15 9.67
N THR A 217 -22.89 49.68 10.19
CA THR A 217 -24.15 50.44 10.10
C THR A 217 -24.07 51.77 10.84
N ILE A 218 -23.50 51.80 12.06
CA ILE A 218 -23.31 53.03 12.83
C ILE A 218 -22.38 54.01 12.09
N PHE A 219 -21.28 53.54 11.50
CA PHE A 219 -20.42 54.41 10.69
C PHE A 219 -21.10 54.96 9.43
N ASN A 220 -21.93 54.17 8.74
CA ASN A 220 -22.71 54.64 7.60
C ASN A 220 -23.72 55.73 8.01
N GLU A 221 -24.39 55.59 9.16
CA GLU A 221 -25.32 56.59 9.70
C GLU A 221 -24.61 57.90 10.04
N ILE A 222 -23.45 57.82 10.71
CA ILE A 222 -22.58 58.99 10.99
C ILE A 222 -22.13 59.66 9.69
N GLU A 223 -21.73 58.89 8.67
CA GLU A 223 -21.35 59.45 7.37
C GLU A 223 -22.53 60.18 6.70
N MET A 224 -23.73 59.58 6.70
CA MET A 224 -24.93 60.19 6.13
C MET A 224 -25.31 61.49 6.83
N ASP A 225 -25.24 61.57 8.16
CA ASP A 225 -25.53 62.83 8.88
C ASP A 225 -24.42 63.87 8.68
N LEU A 226 -23.14 63.49 8.53
CA LEU A 226 -22.06 64.41 8.14
C LEU A 226 -22.24 64.93 6.72
N GLN A 227 -22.57 64.07 5.74
CA GLN A 227 -22.88 64.48 4.37
C GLN A 227 -24.08 65.45 4.31
N LYS A 228 -25.12 65.18 5.11
CA LYS A 228 -26.31 66.04 5.26
C LYS A 228 -25.97 67.40 5.89
N GLN A 229 -25.13 67.43 6.93
CA GLN A 229 -24.61 68.68 7.48
C GLN A 229 -23.79 69.47 6.45
N LEU A 230 -22.86 68.81 5.73
CA LEU A 230 -22.08 69.45 4.66
C LEU A 230 -22.96 70.02 3.53
N LYS A 231 -24.04 69.32 3.16
CA LYS A 231 -25.03 69.81 2.19
C LYS A 231 -25.77 71.05 2.71
N ASN A 232 -26.20 71.05 3.97
CA ASN A 232 -26.87 72.20 4.60
C ASN A 232 -25.94 73.42 4.67
N TRP A 233 -24.68 73.23 5.08
CA TRP A 233 -23.66 74.29 5.10
C TRP A 233 -23.39 74.82 3.69
N ARG A 234 -23.26 73.96 2.67
CA ARG A 234 -23.10 74.38 1.27
C ARG A 234 -24.25 75.26 0.80
N ILE A 235 -25.50 74.84 1.04
CA ILE A 235 -26.70 75.61 0.65
C ILE A 235 -26.71 76.97 1.39
N LYS A 236 -26.35 77.00 2.68
CA LYS A 236 -26.25 78.26 3.42
C LYS A 236 -25.19 79.18 2.80
N TYR A 237 -23.96 78.70 2.57
CA TYR A 237 -22.89 79.53 2.03
C TYR A 237 -23.18 80.01 0.59
N GLU A 238 -23.86 79.19 -0.23
CA GLU A 238 -24.32 79.60 -1.56
C GLU A 238 -25.34 80.75 -1.48
N ASN A 239 -26.33 80.63 -0.59
CA ASN A 239 -27.33 81.67 -0.34
C ASN A 239 -26.71 82.96 0.22
N ASP A 240 -25.79 82.84 1.19
CA ASP A 240 -25.07 83.97 1.78
C ASP A 240 -24.19 84.66 0.73
N LEU A 241 -23.50 83.90 -0.13
CA LEU A 241 -22.70 84.42 -1.25
C LEU A 241 -23.58 85.12 -2.29
N GLN A 242 -24.72 84.55 -2.65
CA GLN A 242 -25.68 85.17 -3.57
C GLN A 242 -26.26 86.47 -2.99
N ALA A 243 -26.60 86.48 -1.70
CA ALA A 243 -27.10 87.68 -1.01
C ALA A 243 -26.04 88.81 -0.97
N ILE A 244 -24.79 88.47 -0.69
CA ILE A 244 -23.66 89.42 -0.73
C ILE A 244 -23.40 89.89 -2.16
N GLY A 245 -23.41 89.00 -3.16
CA GLY A 245 -23.26 89.34 -4.57
C GLY A 245 -24.35 90.29 -5.07
N ASN A 246 -25.61 90.01 -4.75
CA ASN A 246 -26.74 90.90 -5.03
C ASN A 246 -26.59 92.26 -4.34
N LYS A 247 -26.07 92.28 -3.10
CA LYS A 247 -25.82 93.54 -2.38
C LYS A 247 -24.69 94.35 -3.01
N ILE A 248 -23.62 93.70 -3.47
CA ILE A 248 -22.52 94.34 -4.22
C ILE A 248 -23.04 94.91 -5.55
N ALA A 249 -23.84 94.14 -6.30
CA ALA A 249 -24.44 94.60 -7.55
C ALA A 249 -25.32 95.85 -7.36
N HIS A 250 -26.23 95.83 -6.37
CA HIS A 250 -27.05 97.01 -6.03
C HIS A 250 -26.19 98.21 -5.58
N LEU A 251 -25.13 97.99 -4.79
CA LEU A 251 -24.25 99.08 -4.36
C LEU A 251 -23.45 99.68 -5.52
N GLN A 252 -23.02 98.85 -6.48
CA GLN A 252 -22.35 99.28 -7.70
C GLN A 252 -23.32 100.05 -8.61
N GLU A 253 -24.54 99.55 -8.83
CA GLU A 253 -25.56 100.29 -9.61
C GLU A 253 -25.90 101.64 -8.96
N ALA A 254 -26.12 101.68 -7.65
CA ALA A 254 -26.42 102.93 -6.93
C ALA A 254 -25.26 103.94 -7.00
N LYS A 255 -24.01 103.46 -6.94
CA LYS A 255 -22.80 104.26 -7.17
C LYS A 255 -22.76 104.81 -8.59
N ASP A 256 -23.02 103.98 -9.60
CA ASP A 256 -22.91 104.37 -11.00
C ASP A 256 -24.02 105.36 -11.40
N GLN A 257 -25.26 105.13 -10.93
CA GLN A 257 -26.34 106.13 -11.01
C GLN A 257 -25.96 107.46 -10.32
N GLN A 258 -25.24 107.43 -9.20
CA GLN A 258 -24.80 108.63 -8.49
C GLN A 258 -23.64 109.33 -9.23
N GLN A 259 -22.74 108.59 -9.88
CA GLN A 259 -21.73 109.14 -10.77
C GLN A 259 -22.37 109.82 -11.98
N GLU A 260 -23.37 109.21 -12.61
CA GLU A 260 -24.11 109.81 -13.72
C GLU A 260 -24.83 111.11 -13.30
N LYS A 261 -25.58 111.09 -12.18
CA LYS A 261 -26.21 112.29 -11.61
C LYS A 261 -25.19 113.40 -11.34
N THR A 262 -23.99 113.05 -10.86
CA THR A 262 -22.90 113.99 -10.60
C THR A 262 -22.35 114.57 -11.91
N ALA A 263 -22.13 113.74 -12.94
CA ALA A 263 -21.69 114.19 -14.26
C ALA A 263 -22.74 115.13 -14.93
N GLN A 264 -24.03 114.76 -14.90
CA GLN A 264 -25.11 115.63 -15.39
C GLN A 264 -25.16 116.98 -14.66
N MET A 265 -24.88 117.01 -13.35
CA MET A 265 -24.81 118.25 -12.58
C MET A 265 -23.58 119.08 -12.95
N ILE A 266 -22.41 118.46 -13.12
CA ILE A 266 -21.18 119.14 -13.60
C ILE A 266 -21.43 119.78 -14.97
N MET A 267 -22.05 119.07 -15.93
CA MET A 267 -22.41 119.64 -17.23
C MET A 267 -23.37 120.84 -17.12
N LYS A 268 -24.35 120.77 -16.21
CA LYS A 268 -25.27 121.90 -15.92
C LYS A 268 -24.54 123.08 -15.27
N TYR A 269 -23.53 122.85 -14.44
CA TYR A 269 -22.69 123.91 -13.87
C TYR A 269 -21.80 124.56 -14.93
N ILE A 270 -21.12 123.77 -15.77
CA ILE A 270 -20.28 124.28 -16.88
C ILE A 270 -21.11 125.18 -17.80
N LYS A 271 -22.26 124.68 -18.29
CA LYS A 271 -23.14 125.47 -19.18
C LYS A 271 -23.64 126.77 -18.53
N ARG A 272 -24.00 126.74 -17.24
CA ARG A 272 -24.42 127.95 -16.51
C ARG A 272 -23.26 128.93 -16.32
N GLN A 273 -22.04 128.44 -16.13
CA GLN A 273 -20.85 129.27 -16.03
C GLN A 273 -20.57 129.96 -17.38
N GLU A 274 -20.64 129.23 -18.50
CA GLU A 274 -20.57 129.79 -19.85
C GLU A 274 -21.65 130.87 -20.09
N GLU A 275 -22.91 130.60 -19.74
CA GLU A 275 -24.02 131.57 -19.82
C GLU A 275 -23.76 132.84 -18.97
N ILE A 276 -23.23 132.67 -17.75
CA ILE A 276 -22.85 133.77 -16.85
C ILE A 276 -21.69 134.58 -17.42
N ASP A 277 -20.65 133.94 -17.94
CA ASP A 277 -19.45 134.61 -18.44
C ASP A 277 -19.72 135.35 -19.76
N CYS A 278 -20.55 134.79 -20.65
CA CYS A 278 -21.10 135.50 -21.80
C CYS A 278 -21.93 136.73 -21.37
N TYR A 279 -22.78 136.61 -20.34
CA TYR A 279 -23.53 137.74 -19.82
C TYR A 279 -22.63 138.81 -19.19
N GLN A 280 -21.60 138.42 -18.44
CA GLN A 280 -20.61 139.34 -17.87
C GLN A 280 -19.86 140.11 -18.97
N ALA A 281 -19.37 139.42 -20.00
CA ALA A 281 -18.70 140.04 -21.15
C ALA A 281 -19.62 141.05 -21.86
N HIS A 282 -20.86 140.67 -22.14
CA HIS A 282 -21.86 141.57 -22.73
C HIS A 282 -22.19 142.78 -21.83
N LYS A 283 -22.26 142.59 -20.51
CA LYS A 283 -22.50 143.66 -19.53
C LYS A 283 -21.33 144.65 -19.46
N VAL A 284 -20.08 144.16 -19.52
CA VAL A 284 -18.87 145.00 -19.60
C VAL A 284 -18.86 145.81 -20.90
N GLU A 285 -19.19 145.19 -22.04
CA GLU A 285 -19.28 145.89 -23.32
C GLU A 285 -20.41 146.95 -23.32
N GLN A 286 -21.57 146.66 -22.72
CA GLN A 286 -22.61 147.69 -22.52
C GLN A 286 -22.13 148.84 -21.61
N GLN A 287 -21.39 148.57 -20.54
CA GLN A 287 -20.85 149.63 -19.68
C GLN A 287 -19.84 150.49 -20.43
N LYS A 288 -18.96 149.89 -21.23
CA LYS A 288 -18.01 150.57 -22.12
C LYS A 288 -18.73 151.44 -23.16
N GLN A 289 -19.79 150.94 -23.80
CA GLN A 289 -20.62 151.73 -24.73
C GLN A 289 -21.35 152.89 -24.03
N ARG A 290 -21.89 152.69 -22.82
CA ARG A 290 -22.49 153.76 -22.01
C ARG A 290 -21.45 154.84 -21.64
N LEU A 291 -20.27 154.44 -21.17
CA LEU A 291 -19.18 155.37 -20.86
C LEU A 291 -18.71 156.17 -22.09
N GLU A 292 -18.68 155.53 -23.26
CA GLU A 292 -18.34 156.20 -24.52
C GLU A 292 -19.45 157.18 -24.95
N LYS A 293 -20.73 156.81 -24.78
CA LYS A 293 -21.87 157.72 -24.99
C LYS A 293 -21.82 158.90 -24.01
N ASP A 294 -21.63 158.66 -22.72
CA ASP A 294 -21.48 159.74 -21.72
C ASP A 294 -20.27 160.64 -22.04
N ARG A 295 -19.22 160.11 -22.68
CA ARG A 295 -18.08 160.90 -23.17
C ARG A 295 -18.50 161.79 -24.34
N LYS A 296 -19.26 161.25 -25.30
CA LYS A 296 -19.86 161.98 -26.44
C LYS A 296 -20.83 163.07 -25.97
N ASP A 297 -21.74 162.75 -25.04
CA ASP A 297 -22.75 163.67 -24.51
C ASP A 297 -22.13 164.77 -23.63
N ARG A 298 -21.07 164.46 -22.84
CA ARG A 298 -20.28 165.49 -22.14
C ARG A 298 -19.48 166.39 -23.09
N ALA A 299 -18.97 165.85 -24.21
CA ALA A 299 -18.32 166.66 -25.25
C ALA A 299 -19.33 167.58 -25.95
N ALA A 300 -20.50 167.06 -26.35
CA ALA A 300 -21.61 167.85 -26.90
C ALA A 300 -22.07 168.94 -25.92
N THR A 301 -22.17 168.63 -24.63
CA THR A 301 -22.52 169.60 -23.58
C THR A 301 -21.47 170.71 -23.46
N LYS A 302 -20.16 170.40 -23.52
CA LYS A 302 -19.09 171.40 -23.55
C LYS A 302 -19.18 172.29 -24.80
N ILE A 303 -19.45 171.73 -25.98
CA ILE A 303 -19.64 172.48 -27.23
C ILE A 303 -20.86 173.42 -27.12
N GLN A 304 -22.00 172.93 -26.61
CA GLN A 304 -23.18 173.76 -26.39
C GLN A 304 -22.94 174.87 -25.36
N ALA A 305 -22.22 174.59 -24.27
CA ALA A 305 -21.89 175.58 -23.24
C ALA A 305 -20.95 176.68 -23.78
N TRP A 306 -19.95 176.30 -24.59
CA TRP A 306 -19.09 177.23 -25.30
C TRP A 306 -19.88 178.12 -26.28
N TRP A 307 -20.81 177.55 -27.05
CA TRP A 307 -21.70 178.31 -27.94
C TRP A 307 -22.61 179.28 -27.17
N ARG A 308 -23.28 178.82 -26.10
CA ARG A 308 -24.14 179.67 -25.25
C ARG A 308 -23.35 180.81 -24.60
N GLY A 309 -22.16 180.53 -24.07
CA GLY A 309 -21.27 181.56 -23.52
C GLY A 309 -20.74 182.54 -24.57
N THR A 310 -20.61 182.10 -25.83
CA THR A 310 -20.19 182.96 -26.96
C THR A 310 -21.31 183.89 -27.43
N MET A 311 -22.57 183.43 -27.46
CA MET A 311 -23.73 184.32 -27.71
C MET A 311 -23.80 185.46 -26.70
N VAL A 312 -23.64 185.16 -25.41
CA VAL A 312 -23.66 186.17 -24.34
C VAL A 312 -22.49 187.15 -24.48
N ARG A 313 -21.25 186.66 -24.68
CA ARG A 313 -20.06 187.52 -24.76
C ARG A 313 -19.96 188.36 -26.04
N LYS A 314 -20.49 187.90 -27.18
CA LYS A 314 -20.59 188.72 -28.41
C LYS A 314 -21.87 189.58 -28.46
N GLY A 315 -22.68 189.62 -27.39
CA GLY A 315 -23.82 190.54 -27.27
C GLY A 315 -24.99 190.25 -28.21
N PHE A 316 -25.10 189.04 -28.75
CA PHE A 316 -26.18 188.69 -29.67
C PHE A 316 -27.51 188.45 -28.93
N GLY A 317 -28.58 189.09 -29.41
CA GLY A 317 -29.93 188.90 -28.91
C GLY A 317 -30.23 189.68 -27.61
N LYS A 318 -30.90 189.02 -26.66
CA LYS A 318 -31.71 189.63 -25.57
C LYS A 318 -30.90 190.26 -24.41
N TYR A 319 -29.61 190.55 -24.60
CA TYR A 319 -28.65 190.90 -23.53
C TYR A 319 -28.13 192.35 -23.57
N LYS A 320 -28.92 193.30 -24.09
CA LYS A 320 -28.59 194.74 -24.14
C LYS A 320 -29.42 195.51 -23.10
N LYS A 321 -28.80 196.31 -22.21
CA LYS A 321 -29.48 197.05 -21.11
C LYS A 321 -29.13 198.54 -21.03
N LYS A 322 -30.02 199.32 -20.40
CA LYS A 322 -30.00 200.79 -20.20
C LYS A 322 -29.85 201.17 -18.71
N GLU A 323 -29.58 202.43 -18.40
CA GLU A 323 -29.44 202.98 -17.03
C GLU A 323 -30.74 203.52 -16.39
N LYS A 324 -30.85 203.49 -15.04
CA LYS A 324 -30.69 204.66 -14.11
C LYS A 324 -30.92 204.30 -12.61
N ARG A 325 -30.56 205.24 -11.71
CA ARG A 325 -30.39 205.22 -10.21
C ARG A 325 -31.66 204.81 -9.40
N GLY A 326 -31.66 204.42 -8.11
CA GLY A 326 -30.68 204.29 -6.99
C GLY A 326 -31.40 203.96 -5.62
N LYS A 327 -30.91 204.04 -4.35
CA LYS A 327 -29.59 204.36 -3.71
C LYS A 327 -29.49 204.13 -2.13
N LYS A 328 -29.92 203.01 -1.49
CA LYS A 328 -29.64 202.67 -0.03
C LYS A 328 -29.55 201.12 0.14
N LYS A 329 -28.62 200.44 0.86
CA LYS A 329 -27.91 200.58 2.18
C LYS A 329 -28.82 200.30 3.40
N LYS A 330 -28.43 199.53 4.44
CA LYS A 330 -27.09 199.02 4.85
C LYS A 330 -27.22 197.86 5.87
N LYS A 331 -26.42 196.78 5.75
CA LYS A 331 -25.35 196.45 6.71
C LYS A 331 -24.31 195.58 6.00
#